data_AF-A0A0E0C1P6-F1
#
_entry.id   AF-A0A0E0C1P6-F1
#
_cell.length_a   1.000
_cell.length_b   1.000
_cell.length_c   1.000
_cell.angle_alpha   90.00
_cell.angle_beta   90.00
_cell.angle_gamma   90.00
#
_symmetry.space_group_name_H-M   'P 1'
#
loop_
_entity.id
_entity.type
_entity.pdbx_description
1 polymer ?
#
loop_
_entity_poly.entity_id
_entity_poly.type
_entity_poly.pdbx_seq_one_letter_code
_entity_poly.pdbx_strand_id
1 'polypeptide(L)'
;MDAAALAASLVPSWSAVVVLFSYLGYLAAAGAVLPGKLVPGAVLPDSSRLHYRCNGLLSLLLLLVLSALGVYMGWMSPTVIADRGIELLSATFIFSVIVTFLLWLGVQLNPHFMGVDLKFFFVRAGMMAWLFINLSLFAKSYLAGSANLSVILYQFFCAWYIVDYFVHEELMTSTWDIIAERLGFMLVFGDLVFIPFTFTIQGWWLLRNNVELSLLAATVNCFIFVIGYLVFRGANKQKHVFKKSPKALIWGKPPKLVGGKLLVSGYWGIARHCNYLGDILLALSFSLPCGTSSVIPYFYPTYLFILLIWRERRDEARCSEKYKEIWVEYCKLVPWRIFPYVY
;
A
#
# COMPACT_ATOMS: atom_id res chain seq x y z
N MET A 1 11.81 9.89 27.04
CA MET A 1 11.22 11.21 26.77
C MET A 1 10.13 11.39 27.82
N ASP A 2 10.18 12.47 28.60
CA ASP A 2 9.10 12.74 29.57
C ASP A 2 7.81 13.16 28.82
N ALA A 3 6.68 13.17 29.54
CA ALA A 3 5.38 13.44 28.94
C ALA A 3 5.26 14.87 28.36
N ALA A 4 5.96 15.84 28.96
CA ALA A 4 5.93 17.23 28.52
C ALA A 4 6.70 17.42 27.20
N ALA A 5 7.87 16.80 27.06
CA ALA A 5 8.63 16.78 25.82
C ALA A 5 7.88 16.05 24.69
N LEU A 6 7.16 14.97 25.01
CA LEU A 6 6.29 14.30 24.04
C LEU A 6 5.15 15.24 23.58
N ALA A 7 4.45 15.88 24.52
CA ALA A 7 3.38 16.80 24.20
C ALA A 7 3.86 17.98 23.34
N ALA A 8 5.04 18.54 23.66
CA ALA A 8 5.64 19.61 22.86
C ALA A 8 5.96 19.15 21.43
N SER A 9 6.50 17.93 21.26
CA SER A 9 6.82 17.37 19.94
C SER A 9 5.61 17.07 19.05
N LEU A 10 4.40 17.04 19.64
CA LEU A 10 3.16 16.85 18.89
C LEU A 10 2.66 18.16 18.26
N VAL A 11 3.16 19.33 18.67
CA VAL A 11 2.79 20.60 18.05
C VAL A 11 3.58 20.76 16.74
N PRO A 12 2.94 20.77 15.57
CA PRO A 12 3.67 20.85 14.31
C PRO A 12 4.40 22.19 14.17
N SER A 13 5.70 22.16 13.87
CA SER A 13 6.39 23.37 13.46
C SER A 13 5.93 23.84 12.09
N TRP A 14 6.11 25.13 11.81
CA TRP A 14 5.91 25.68 10.46
C TRP A 14 6.71 24.93 9.39
N SER A 15 7.90 24.42 9.75
CA SER A 15 8.71 23.63 8.81
C SER A 15 8.06 22.30 8.44
N ALA A 16 7.48 21.57 9.39
CA ALA A 16 6.74 20.33 9.12
C ALA A 16 5.49 20.60 8.27
N VAL A 17 4.78 21.69 8.56
CA VAL A 17 3.63 22.13 7.77
C VAL A 17 4.05 22.45 6.32
N VAL A 18 5.12 23.21 6.12
CA VAL A 18 5.64 23.52 4.78
C VAL A 18 6.03 22.26 4.02
N VAL A 19 6.69 21.29 4.68
CA VAL A 19 7.04 20.00 4.04
C VAL A 19 5.79 19.26 3.58
N LEU A 20 4.77 19.14 4.44
CA LEU A 20 3.51 18.48 4.10
C LEU A 20 2.79 19.16 2.94
N PHE A 21 2.62 20.48 2.99
CA PHE A 21 1.90 21.21 1.94
C PHE A 21 2.68 21.30 0.63
N SER A 22 4.01 21.40 0.67
CA SER A 22 4.85 21.33 -0.53
C SER A 22 4.73 19.96 -1.21
N TYR A 23 4.71 18.89 -0.41
CA TYR A 23 4.51 17.52 -0.89
C TYR A 23 3.12 17.32 -1.51
N LEU A 24 2.05 17.70 -0.82
CA LEU A 24 0.69 17.58 -1.35
C LEU A 24 0.46 18.47 -2.58
N GLY A 25 1.01 19.70 -2.56
CA GLY A 25 0.99 20.63 -3.70
C GLY A 25 1.71 20.06 -4.92
N TYR A 26 2.90 19.48 -4.72
CA TYR A 26 3.61 18.75 -5.77
C TYR A 26 2.75 17.64 -6.35
N LEU A 27 2.16 16.78 -5.51
CA LEU A 27 1.35 15.66 -6.00
C LEU A 27 0.13 16.12 -6.78
N ALA A 28 -0.51 17.22 -6.36
CA ALA A 28 -1.65 17.78 -7.06
C ALA A 28 -1.24 18.31 -8.44
N ALA A 29 -0.14 19.08 -8.49
CA ALA A 29 0.39 19.61 -9.74
C ALA A 29 0.88 18.51 -10.69
N ALA A 30 1.72 17.59 -10.20
CA ALA A 30 2.25 16.47 -10.96
C ALA A 30 1.13 15.54 -11.43
N GLY A 31 0.14 15.26 -10.57
CA GLY A 31 -1.03 14.46 -10.90
C GLY A 31 -1.86 15.05 -12.03
N ALA A 32 -2.04 16.38 -12.05
CA ALA A 32 -2.82 17.07 -13.07
C ALA A 32 -2.04 17.29 -14.39
N VAL A 33 -0.76 17.65 -14.31
CA VAL A 33 0.04 18.12 -15.46
C VAL A 33 0.76 16.99 -16.18
N LEU A 34 1.33 16.03 -15.45
CA LEU A 34 2.17 15.01 -16.07
C LEU A 34 1.36 14.11 -17.01
N PRO A 35 1.97 13.64 -18.13
CA PRO A 35 1.32 12.69 -19.00
C PRO A 35 1.09 11.37 -18.25
N GLY A 36 -0.05 10.74 -18.53
CA GLY A 36 -0.43 9.49 -17.90
C GLY A 36 -1.48 8.77 -18.72
N LYS A 37 -1.55 7.45 -18.56
CA LYS A 37 -2.59 6.65 -19.18
C LYS A 37 -3.92 6.99 -18.52
N LEU A 38 -4.92 7.37 -19.32
CA LEU A 38 -6.30 7.52 -18.84
C LEU A 38 -6.95 6.15 -18.76
N VAL A 39 -7.28 5.72 -17.55
CA VAL A 39 -7.86 4.41 -17.27
C VAL A 39 -9.33 4.58 -16.91
N PRO A 40 -10.26 3.89 -17.60
CA PRO A 40 -11.67 3.95 -17.27
C PRO A 40 -11.93 3.19 -15.96
N GLY A 41 -12.61 3.86 -15.03
CA GLY A 41 -13.06 3.28 -13.78
C GLY A 41 -14.24 2.33 -13.91
N ALA A 42 -14.74 1.88 -12.76
CA ALA A 42 -15.99 1.14 -12.67
C ALA A 42 -17.19 1.99 -13.14
N VAL A 43 -18.24 1.31 -13.61
CA VAL A 43 -19.52 1.94 -13.94
C VAL A 43 -20.19 2.37 -12.64
N LEU A 44 -20.55 3.64 -12.55
CA LEU A 44 -21.30 4.20 -11.43
C LEU A 44 -22.80 3.86 -11.54
N PRO A 45 -23.60 4.00 -10.47
CA PRO A 45 -25.04 3.70 -10.51
C PRO A 45 -25.83 4.47 -11.57
N ASP A 46 -25.35 5.65 -11.98
CA ASP A 46 -25.89 6.48 -13.05
C ASP A 46 -25.42 6.08 -14.46
N SER A 47 -24.75 4.93 -14.58
CA SER A 47 -24.12 4.42 -15.81
C SER A 47 -22.94 5.24 -16.34
N SER A 48 -22.51 6.30 -15.65
CA SER A 48 -21.32 7.07 -16.00
C SER A 48 -20.02 6.35 -15.60
N ARG A 49 -18.87 6.84 -16.08
CA ARG A 49 -17.54 6.33 -15.74
C ARG A 49 -16.56 7.46 -15.46
N LEU A 50 -15.90 7.37 -14.31
CA LEU A 50 -14.75 8.22 -14.00
C LEU A 50 -13.52 7.75 -14.77
N HIS A 51 -12.67 8.69 -15.15
CA HIS A 51 -11.41 8.42 -15.83
C HIS A 51 -10.26 8.87 -14.95
N TYR A 52 -9.37 7.93 -14.65
CA TYR A 52 -8.25 8.16 -13.75
C TYR A 52 -6.97 8.34 -14.57
N ARG A 53 -6.23 9.43 -14.30
CA ARG A 53 -4.91 9.64 -14.88
C ARG A 53 -3.86 8.88 -14.08
N CYS A 54 -3.43 7.75 -14.61
CA CYS A 54 -2.38 6.92 -14.02
C CYS A 54 -1.00 7.42 -14.48
N ASN A 55 -0.46 8.37 -13.73
CA ASN A 55 0.89 8.94 -13.88
C ASN A 55 1.71 8.83 -12.57
N GLY A 56 1.29 7.96 -11.63
CA GLY A 56 1.92 7.83 -10.32
C GLY A 56 3.40 7.47 -10.40
N LEU A 57 3.79 6.51 -11.26
CA LEU A 57 5.20 6.13 -11.42
C LEU A 57 6.07 7.29 -11.93
N LEU A 58 5.60 8.03 -12.95
CA LEU A 58 6.33 9.17 -13.48
C LEU A 58 6.43 10.29 -12.44
N SER A 59 5.35 10.55 -11.70
CA SER A 59 5.33 11.51 -10.60
C SER A 59 6.29 11.11 -9.48
N LEU A 60 6.38 9.83 -9.13
CA LEU A 60 7.34 9.33 -8.14
C LEU A 60 8.79 9.55 -8.62
N LEU A 61 9.11 9.14 -9.84
CA LEU A 61 10.46 9.29 -10.40
C LEU A 61 10.90 10.75 -10.47
N LEU A 62 10.01 11.64 -10.90
CA LEU A 62 10.27 13.08 -10.91
C LEU A 62 10.51 13.61 -9.49
N LEU A 63 9.71 13.21 -8.51
CA LEU A 63 9.89 13.64 -7.12
C LEU A 63 11.21 13.15 -6.55
N LEU A 64 11.63 11.92 -6.87
CA LEU A 64 12.93 11.38 -6.47
C LEU A 64 14.08 12.20 -7.05
N VAL A 65 14.01 12.55 -8.35
CA VAL A 65 15.03 13.38 -9.00
C VAL A 65 15.09 14.78 -8.42
N LEU A 66 13.93 15.44 -8.26
CA LEU A 66 13.84 16.77 -7.64
C LEU A 66 14.35 16.75 -6.20
N SER A 67 14.05 15.69 -5.46
CA SER A 67 14.50 15.54 -4.08
C SER A 67 16.01 15.29 -4.00
N ALA A 68 16.56 14.44 -4.86
CA ALA A 68 17.99 14.20 -4.95
C ALA A 68 18.75 15.48 -5.34
N LEU A 69 18.23 16.24 -6.30
CA LEU A 69 18.77 17.54 -6.68
C LEU A 69 18.70 18.54 -5.53
N GLY A 70 17.57 18.63 -4.82
CA GLY A 70 17.42 19.50 -3.65
C GLY A 70 18.42 19.18 -2.54
N VAL A 71 18.72 17.89 -2.32
CA VAL A 71 19.77 17.46 -1.39
C VAL A 71 21.16 17.83 -1.90
N TYR A 72 21.46 17.55 -3.17
CA TYR A 72 22.75 17.87 -3.80
C TYR A 72 23.06 19.37 -3.78
N MET A 73 22.05 20.21 -4.04
CA MET A 73 22.15 21.67 -4.02
C MET A 73 22.13 22.27 -2.60
N GLY A 74 21.96 21.45 -1.56
CA GLY A 74 21.90 21.90 -0.17
C GLY A 74 20.61 22.63 0.21
N TRP A 75 19.55 22.55 -0.59
CA TRP A 75 18.26 23.17 -0.30
C TRP A 75 17.48 22.45 0.80
N MET A 76 17.73 21.16 0.99
CA MET A 76 17.13 20.38 2.07
C MET A 76 18.03 19.25 2.55
N SER A 77 17.86 18.87 3.81
CA SER A 77 18.53 17.69 4.38
C SER A 77 17.86 16.39 3.89
N PRO A 78 18.61 15.32 3.56
CA PRO A 78 18.01 14.02 3.28
C PRO A 78 17.30 13.41 4.50
N THR A 79 17.61 13.87 5.71
CA THR A 79 16.97 13.45 6.97
C THR A 79 15.76 14.30 7.37
N VAL A 80 15.38 15.31 6.57
CA VAL A 80 14.37 16.31 6.94
C VAL A 80 13.05 15.72 7.44
N ILE A 81 12.62 14.60 6.84
CA ILE A 81 11.39 13.88 7.20
C ILE A 81 11.61 13.07 8.49
N ALA A 82 12.71 12.31 8.56
CA ALA A 82 13.05 11.51 9.73
C ALA A 82 13.27 12.36 11.00
N ASP A 83 13.78 13.58 10.85
CA ASP A 83 14.01 14.51 11.96
C ASP A 83 12.70 15.12 12.48
N ARG A 84 11.67 15.21 11.64
CA ARG A 84 10.37 15.82 11.95
C ARG A 84 9.24 14.80 12.02
N GLY A 85 9.54 13.52 12.19
CA GLY A 85 8.56 12.43 12.04
C GLY A 85 7.29 12.60 12.88
N ILE A 86 7.43 12.96 14.17
CA ILE A 86 6.29 13.16 15.07
C ILE A 86 5.50 14.42 14.68
N GLU A 87 6.18 15.51 14.34
CA GLU A 87 5.52 16.74 13.91
C GLU A 87 4.74 16.54 12.60
N LEU A 88 5.31 15.78 11.65
CA LEU A 88 4.65 15.42 10.39
C LEU A 88 3.46 14.49 10.61
N LEU A 89 3.55 13.55 11.54
CA LEU A 89 2.42 12.72 11.96
C LEU A 89 1.27 13.61 12.48
N SER A 90 1.56 14.52 13.40
CA SER A 90 0.57 15.45 13.95
C SER A 90 0.00 16.39 12.88
N ALA A 91 0.84 16.98 12.03
CA ALA A 91 0.41 17.87 10.95
C ALA A 91 -0.54 17.15 9.98
N THR A 92 -0.19 15.91 9.61
CA THR A 92 -0.98 15.11 8.67
C THR A 92 -2.29 14.61 9.30
N PHE A 93 -2.28 14.34 10.60
CA PHE A 93 -3.50 14.04 11.35
C PHE A 93 -4.46 15.23 11.39
N ILE A 94 -3.96 16.42 11.77
CA ILE A 94 -4.76 17.65 11.81
C ILE A 94 -5.31 17.96 10.41
N PHE A 95 -4.49 17.85 9.37
CA PHE A 95 -4.91 18.01 7.98
C PHE A 95 -6.04 17.03 7.61
N SER A 96 -5.90 15.75 7.95
CA SER A 96 -6.91 14.72 7.69
C SER A 96 -8.25 15.04 8.34
N VAL A 97 -8.23 15.55 9.58
CA VAL A 97 -9.43 15.98 10.30
C VAL A 97 -10.09 17.16 9.58
N ILE A 98 -9.33 18.23 9.30
CA ILE A 98 -9.82 19.45 8.64
C ILE A 98 -10.44 19.12 7.27
N VAL A 99 -9.71 18.38 6.43
CA VAL A 99 -10.20 18.01 5.09
C VAL A 99 -11.47 17.20 5.17
N THR A 100 -11.58 16.28 6.12
CA THR A 100 -12.81 15.50 6.27
C THR A 100 -14.01 16.36 6.65
N PHE A 101 -13.83 17.35 7.52
CA PHE A 101 -14.89 18.31 7.84
C PHE A 101 -15.29 19.12 6.60
N LEU A 102 -14.33 19.58 5.80
CA LEU A 102 -14.60 20.30 4.55
C LEU A 102 -15.32 19.43 3.50
N LEU A 103 -15.09 18.11 3.52
CA LEU A 103 -15.79 17.13 2.67
C LEU A 103 -17.14 16.67 3.24
N TRP A 104 -17.71 17.43 4.18
CA TRP A 104 -19.02 17.16 4.79
C TRP A 104 -19.09 15.76 5.44
N LEU A 105 -18.03 15.33 6.13
CA LEU A 105 -17.97 14.04 6.82
C LEU A 105 -18.18 12.81 5.92
N GLY A 106 -17.84 12.91 4.63
CA GLY A 106 -17.83 11.79 3.70
C GLY A 106 -19.18 11.43 3.09
N VAL A 107 -20.02 12.42 2.87
CA VAL A 107 -21.29 12.25 2.14
C VAL A 107 -21.06 11.81 0.68
N GLN A 108 -19.99 12.30 0.05
CA GLN A 108 -19.72 12.05 -1.37
C GLN A 108 -18.97 10.73 -1.61
N LEU A 109 -19.36 10.00 -2.66
CA LEU A 109 -18.67 8.78 -3.05
C LEU A 109 -17.28 9.12 -3.60
N ASN A 110 -17.19 9.92 -4.66
CA ASN A 110 -15.95 10.30 -5.33
C ASN A 110 -15.90 11.82 -5.51
N PRO A 111 -15.51 12.58 -4.47
CA PRO A 111 -15.36 14.03 -4.59
C PRO A 111 -14.18 14.34 -5.52
N HIS A 112 -14.40 15.32 -6.41
CA HIS A 112 -13.39 15.79 -7.35
C HIS A 112 -13.02 17.23 -7.04
N PHE A 113 -11.73 17.55 -7.12
CA PHE A 113 -11.23 18.90 -7.01
C PHE A 113 -10.33 19.20 -8.19
N MET A 114 -10.65 20.24 -8.97
CA MET A 114 -9.90 20.64 -10.17
C MET A 114 -9.64 19.47 -11.16
N GLY A 115 -10.59 18.55 -11.31
CA GLY A 115 -10.47 17.40 -12.21
C GLY A 115 -9.66 16.21 -11.65
N VAL A 116 -9.24 16.26 -10.39
CA VAL A 116 -8.58 15.16 -9.68
C VAL A 116 -9.57 14.47 -8.74
N ASP A 117 -9.67 13.14 -8.83
CA ASP A 117 -10.41 12.32 -7.87
C ASP A 117 -9.63 12.25 -6.54
N LEU A 118 -10.27 12.68 -5.45
CA LEU A 118 -9.58 12.84 -4.17
C LEU A 118 -9.21 11.51 -3.49
N LYS A 119 -9.96 10.42 -3.69
CA LYS A 119 -9.57 9.12 -3.13
C LYS A 119 -8.32 8.61 -3.80
N PHE A 120 -8.30 8.65 -5.13
CA PHE A 120 -7.16 8.21 -5.91
C PHE A 120 -5.93 9.09 -5.63
N PHE A 121 -6.14 10.38 -5.39
CA PHE A 121 -5.10 11.29 -4.92
C PHE A 121 -4.56 10.92 -3.54
N PHE A 122 -5.41 10.68 -2.54
CA PHE A 122 -4.96 10.38 -1.18
C PHE A 122 -4.23 9.04 -1.07
N VAL A 123 -4.72 7.98 -1.71
CA VAL A 123 -3.99 6.69 -1.72
C VAL A 123 -2.62 6.82 -2.38
N ARG A 124 -2.51 7.61 -3.46
CA ARG A 124 -1.21 7.93 -4.10
C ARG A 124 -0.30 8.68 -3.14
N ALA A 125 -0.84 9.67 -2.43
CA ALA A 125 -0.10 10.45 -1.44
C ALA A 125 0.39 9.59 -0.26
N GLY A 126 -0.42 8.65 0.23
CA GLY A 126 -0.02 7.71 1.26
C GLY A 126 1.13 6.80 0.83
N MET A 127 1.00 6.17 -0.34
CA MET A 127 1.99 5.22 -0.87
C MET A 127 3.33 5.89 -1.20
N MET A 128 3.32 7.10 -1.77
CA MET A 128 4.57 7.84 -2.00
C MET A 128 5.18 8.30 -0.67
N ALA A 129 4.38 8.77 0.29
CA ALA A 129 4.88 9.23 1.58
C ALA A 129 5.57 8.11 2.35
N TRP A 130 5.03 6.88 2.28
CA TRP A 130 5.67 5.69 2.82
C TRP A 130 7.12 5.54 2.33
N LEU A 131 7.35 5.67 1.02
CA LEU A 131 8.69 5.57 0.44
C LEU A 131 9.60 6.72 0.90
N PHE A 132 9.12 7.96 0.89
CA PHE A 132 9.93 9.12 1.27
C PHE A 132 10.30 9.15 2.76
N ILE A 133 9.40 8.70 3.64
CA ILE A 133 9.74 8.47 5.05
C ILE A 133 10.85 7.43 5.12
N ASN A 134 10.70 6.28 4.44
CA ASN A 134 11.70 5.22 4.44
C ASN A 134 13.07 5.66 3.90
N LEU A 135 13.12 6.43 2.82
CA LEU A 135 14.36 7.00 2.30
C LEU A 135 15.04 7.95 3.29
N SER A 136 14.25 8.76 4.01
CA SER A 136 14.80 9.66 5.03
C SER A 136 15.31 8.92 6.25
N LEU A 137 14.61 7.85 6.68
CA LEU A 137 15.08 6.93 7.72
C LEU A 137 16.37 6.23 7.29
N PHE A 138 16.46 5.76 6.04
CA PHE A 138 17.67 5.16 5.49
C PHE A 138 18.85 6.14 5.48
N ALA A 139 18.63 7.37 5.02
CA ALA A 139 19.65 8.41 5.04
C ALA A 139 20.17 8.65 6.46
N LYS A 140 19.29 8.66 7.45
CA LYS A 140 19.67 8.81 8.86
C LYS A 140 20.50 7.62 9.36
N SER A 141 20.12 6.39 9.04
CA SER A 141 20.95 5.19 9.35
C SER A 141 22.30 5.23 8.65
N TYR A 142 22.33 5.65 7.38
CA TYR A 142 23.55 5.71 6.57
C TYR A 142 24.55 6.74 7.12
N LEU A 143 24.07 7.95 7.41
CA LEU A 143 24.89 9.02 7.99
C LEU A 143 25.38 8.68 9.41
N ALA A 144 24.61 7.91 10.17
CA ALA A 144 25.00 7.42 11.48
C ALA A 144 25.95 6.20 11.43
N GLY A 145 26.23 5.64 10.25
CA GLY A 145 27.03 4.42 10.10
C GLY A 145 26.34 3.14 10.60
N SER A 146 25.02 3.16 10.80
CA SER A 146 24.23 2.04 11.34
C SER A 146 23.40 1.29 10.29
N ALA A 147 23.58 1.60 9.00
CA ALA A 147 22.92 0.93 7.88
C ALA A 147 23.47 -0.49 7.65
N ASN A 148 23.06 -1.44 8.49
CA ASN A 148 23.44 -2.84 8.41
C ASN A 148 22.52 -3.66 7.45
N LEU A 149 22.75 -4.97 7.36
CA LEU A 149 21.97 -5.88 6.50
C LEU A 149 20.45 -5.81 6.76
N SER A 150 20.03 -5.67 8.02
CA SER A 150 18.63 -5.60 8.41
C SER A 150 17.95 -4.34 7.86
N VAL A 151 18.63 -3.20 7.94
CA VAL A 151 18.18 -1.94 7.35
C VAL A 151 18.06 -2.08 5.84
N ILE A 152 19.08 -2.63 5.18
CA ILE A 152 19.11 -2.76 3.72
C ILE A 152 17.96 -3.66 3.22
N LEU A 153 17.74 -4.81 3.85
CA LEU A 153 16.66 -5.74 3.48
C LEU A 153 15.27 -5.10 3.65
N TYR A 154 15.03 -4.46 4.79
CA TYR A 154 13.77 -3.75 5.04
C TYR A 154 13.50 -2.68 3.95
N GLN A 155 14.50 -1.84 3.68
CA GLN A 155 14.37 -0.77 2.70
C GLN A 155 14.11 -1.31 1.29
N PHE A 156 14.84 -2.36 0.90
CA PHE A 156 14.66 -3.00 -0.39
C PHE A 156 13.24 -3.59 -0.55
N PHE A 157 12.76 -4.36 0.44
CA PHE A 157 11.44 -5.00 0.35
C PHE A 157 10.30 -3.98 0.28
N CYS A 158 10.33 -2.94 1.12
CA CYS A 158 9.31 -1.90 1.07
C CYS A 158 9.39 -1.08 -0.23
N ALA A 159 10.58 -0.66 -0.66
CA ALA A 159 10.73 0.08 -1.91
C ALA A 159 10.23 -0.73 -3.12
N TRP A 160 10.55 -2.03 -3.16
CA TRP A 160 10.06 -2.92 -4.21
C TRP A 160 8.53 -2.99 -4.24
N TYR A 161 7.88 -3.17 -3.09
CA TYR A 161 6.42 -3.21 -2.99
C TYR A 161 5.77 -1.91 -3.47
N ILE A 162 6.31 -0.76 -3.06
CA ILE A 162 5.77 0.55 -3.43
C ILE A 162 5.97 0.82 -4.93
N VAL A 163 7.12 0.47 -5.49
CA VAL A 163 7.36 0.60 -6.94
C VAL A 163 6.43 -0.32 -7.73
N ASP A 164 6.26 -1.58 -7.31
CA ASP A 164 5.33 -2.53 -7.93
C ASP A 164 3.88 -2.02 -7.88
N TYR A 165 3.48 -1.33 -6.81
CA TYR A 165 2.21 -0.61 -6.75
C TYR A 165 2.10 0.44 -7.85
N PHE A 166 3.10 1.33 -8.01
CA PHE A 166 3.05 2.40 -9.01
C PHE A 166 3.14 1.90 -10.46
N VAL A 167 3.85 0.79 -10.70
CA VAL A 167 3.86 0.10 -12.01
C VAL A 167 2.46 -0.41 -12.36
N HIS A 168 1.67 -0.82 -11.36
CA HIS A 168 0.35 -1.40 -11.53
C HIS A 168 -0.78 -0.50 -11.00
N GLU A 169 -0.55 0.81 -10.95
CA GLU A 169 -1.46 1.81 -10.38
C GLU A 169 -2.86 1.71 -11.00
N GLU A 170 -2.96 1.35 -12.29
CA GLU A 170 -4.23 1.17 -13.00
C GLU A 170 -5.17 0.16 -12.32
N LEU A 171 -4.63 -0.86 -11.64
CA LEU A 171 -5.44 -1.88 -10.97
C LEU A 171 -6.16 -1.32 -9.73
N MET A 172 -5.64 -0.25 -9.13
CA MET A 172 -6.23 0.39 -7.96
C MET A 172 -7.58 1.04 -8.26
N THR A 173 -7.82 1.46 -9.51
CA THR A 173 -9.10 2.04 -9.94
C THR A 173 -10.30 1.10 -9.81
N SER A 174 -10.03 -0.20 -9.59
CA SER A 174 -11.04 -1.26 -9.45
C SER A 174 -11.20 -1.79 -8.03
N THR A 175 -10.51 -1.21 -7.05
CA THR A 175 -10.60 -1.63 -5.65
C THR A 175 -11.89 -1.15 -5.01
N TRP A 176 -12.30 -1.82 -3.93
CA TRP A 176 -13.52 -1.51 -3.20
C TRP A 176 -13.57 -0.04 -2.73
N ASP A 177 -12.44 0.47 -2.24
CA ASP A 177 -12.35 1.81 -1.66
C ASP A 177 -12.63 2.88 -2.71
N ILE A 178 -12.18 2.68 -3.95
CA ILE A 178 -12.49 3.56 -5.08
C ILE A 178 -13.94 3.40 -5.54
N ILE A 179 -14.42 2.16 -5.73
CA ILE A 179 -15.70 1.93 -6.42
C ILE A 179 -16.94 2.11 -5.54
N ALA A 180 -16.84 1.90 -4.22
CA ALA A 180 -18.03 1.73 -3.39
C ALA A 180 -17.96 2.37 -1.99
N GLU A 181 -16.76 2.51 -1.40
CA GLU A 181 -16.62 3.17 -0.10
C GLU A 181 -16.76 4.69 -0.26
N ARG A 182 -17.39 5.43 0.64
CA ARG A 182 -17.47 6.91 0.52
C ARG A 182 -16.22 7.57 1.11
N LEU A 183 -15.79 8.72 0.56
CA LEU A 183 -14.59 9.40 1.06
C LEU A 183 -14.85 10.15 2.37
N GLY A 184 -14.79 9.43 3.50
CA GLY A 184 -14.86 10.00 4.85
C GLY A 184 -13.54 9.93 5.62
N PHE A 185 -13.59 10.23 6.92
CA PHE A 185 -12.41 10.28 7.80
C PHE A 185 -11.57 9.01 7.71
N MET A 186 -12.24 7.85 7.73
CA MET A 186 -11.58 6.55 7.70
C MET A 186 -10.62 6.40 6.51
N LEU A 187 -11.04 6.82 5.31
CA LEU A 187 -10.20 6.73 4.11
C LEU A 187 -9.11 7.80 4.12
N VAL A 188 -9.44 9.06 4.44
CA VAL A 188 -8.44 10.14 4.48
C VAL A 188 -7.35 9.85 5.52
N PHE A 189 -7.73 9.47 6.74
CA PHE A 189 -6.81 9.06 7.80
C PHE A 189 -6.06 7.78 7.41
N GLY A 190 -6.75 6.79 6.85
CA GLY A 190 -6.15 5.55 6.39
C GLY A 190 -5.02 5.80 5.39
N ASP A 191 -5.30 6.60 4.37
CA ASP A 191 -4.38 6.90 3.29
C ASP A 191 -3.22 7.81 3.74
N LEU A 192 -3.53 8.94 4.40
CA LEU A 192 -2.53 9.97 4.69
C LEU A 192 -1.76 9.74 5.99
N VAL A 193 -2.36 9.06 6.97
CA VAL A 193 -1.76 8.86 8.29
C VAL A 193 -1.39 7.40 8.50
N PHE A 194 -2.36 6.50 8.37
CA PHE A 194 -2.16 5.12 8.75
C PHE A 194 -1.10 4.44 7.87
N ILE A 195 -1.23 4.49 6.55
CA ILE A 195 -0.24 3.90 5.62
C ILE A 195 1.19 4.43 5.89
N PRO A 196 1.49 5.73 5.75
CA PRO A 196 2.86 6.20 5.81
C PRO A 196 3.50 6.08 7.20
N PHE A 197 2.75 6.28 8.29
CA PHE A 197 3.34 6.30 9.63
C PHE A 197 3.29 4.94 10.35
N THR A 198 2.36 4.05 10.00
CA THR A 198 2.34 2.69 10.59
C THR A 198 3.17 1.69 9.78
N PHE A 199 3.22 1.81 8.45
CA PHE A 199 3.98 0.86 7.62
C PHE A 199 5.50 1.18 7.62
N THR A 200 5.89 2.27 8.30
CA THR A 200 7.29 2.66 8.53
C THR A 200 7.78 2.35 9.94
N ILE A 201 6.95 1.74 10.81
CA ILE A 201 7.31 1.41 12.20
C ILE A 201 8.61 0.59 12.26
N GLN A 202 8.81 -0.34 11.33
CA GLN A 202 10.02 -1.15 11.21
C GLN A 202 11.27 -0.29 10.97
N GLY A 203 11.17 0.72 10.09
CA GLY A 203 12.26 1.67 9.84
C GLY A 203 12.59 2.52 11.07
N TRP A 204 11.57 3.03 11.77
CA TRP A 204 11.76 3.75 13.03
C TRP A 204 12.36 2.89 14.13
N TRP A 205 11.98 1.61 14.19
CA TRP A 205 12.52 0.63 15.12
C TRP A 205 14.01 0.37 14.84
N LEU A 206 14.38 0.12 13.58
CA LEU A 206 15.75 -0.14 13.16
C LEU A 206 16.68 1.06 13.34
N LEU A 207 16.16 2.29 13.35
CA LEU A 207 16.96 3.47 13.71
C LEU A 207 17.44 3.46 15.16
N ARG A 208 16.67 2.85 16.07
CA ARG A 208 16.95 2.84 17.52
C ARG A 208 17.54 1.53 18.00
N ASN A 209 17.42 0.47 17.21
CA ASN A 209 17.81 -0.88 17.58
C ASN A 209 18.73 -1.45 16.50
N ASN A 210 19.99 -1.67 16.84
CA ASN A 210 20.93 -2.35 15.95
C ASN A 210 20.63 -3.86 15.98
N VAL A 211 19.94 -4.35 14.96
CA VAL A 211 19.57 -5.76 14.83
C VAL A 211 20.56 -6.45 13.90
N GLU A 212 21.34 -7.39 14.42
CA GLU A 212 22.24 -8.22 13.62
C GLU A 212 21.53 -9.49 13.16
N LEU A 213 21.26 -9.60 11.86
CA LEU A 213 20.71 -10.81 11.26
C LEU A 213 21.81 -11.79 10.91
N SER A 214 21.60 -13.06 11.25
CA SER A 214 22.40 -14.14 10.68
C SER A 214 22.12 -14.25 9.17
N LEU A 215 23.12 -14.70 8.40
CA LEU A 215 22.97 -14.90 6.96
C LEU A 215 21.84 -15.88 6.64
N LEU A 216 21.63 -16.89 7.49
CA LEU A 216 20.53 -17.84 7.37
C LEU A 216 19.17 -17.14 7.50
N ALA A 217 18.99 -16.30 8.54
CA ALA A 217 17.74 -15.56 8.75
C ALA A 217 17.46 -14.59 7.59
N ALA A 218 18.49 -13.88 7.11
CA ALA A 218 18.39 -13.02 5.93
C ALA A 218 17.98 -13.80 4.67
N THR A 219 18.60 -14.96 4.43
CA THR A 219 18.30 -15.81 3.28
C THR A 219 16.86 -16.35 3.33
N VAL A 220 16.43 -16.85 4.48
CA VAL A 220 15.04 -17.31 4.69
C VAL A 220 14.06 -16.16 4.45
N ASN A 221 14.35 -14.96 4.96
CA ASN A 221 13.50 -13.79 4.74
C ASN A 221 13.38 -13.42 3.26
N CYS A 222 14.48 -13.45 2.50
CA CYS A 222 14.45 -13.26 1.05
C CYS A 222 13.56 -14.28 0.34
N PHE A 223 13.60 -15.56 0.74
CA PHE A 223 12.69 -16.57 0.19
C PHE A 223 11.23 -16.28 0.52
N ILE A 224 10.92 -15.88 1.75
CA ILE A 224 9.56 -15.49 2.16
C ILE A 224 9.07 -14.31 1.30
N PHE A 225 9.89 -13.29 1.11
CA PHE A 225 9.56 -12.14 0.25
C PHE A 225 9.31 -12.56 -1.20
N VAL A 226 10.22 -13.35 -1.80
CA VAL A 226 10.09 -13.78 -3.20
C VAL A 226 8.87 -14.66 -3.40
N ILE A 227 8.61 -15.62 -2.52
CA ILE A 227 7.42 -16.48 -2.58
C ILE A 227 6.16 -15.62 -2.44
N GLY A 228 6.13 -14.72 -1.44
CA GLY A 228 5.03 -13.79 -1.22
C GLY A 228 4.73 -12.94 -2.45
N TYR A 229 5.77 -12.35 -3.05
CA TYR A 229 5.68 -11.56 -4.26
C TYR A 229 5.14 -12.36 -5.45
N LEU A 230 5.69 -13.55 -5.71
CA LEU A 230 5.28 -14.40 -6.82
C LEU A 230 3.82 -14.85 -6.67
N VAL A 231 3.38 -15.18 -5.46
CA VAL A 231 1.99 -15.55 -5.18
C VAL A 231 1.06 -14.34 -5.33
N PHE A 232 1.39 -13.20 -4.71
CA PHE A 232 0.59 -11.99 -4.77
C PHE A 232 0.41 -11.49 -6.21
N ARG A 233 1.52 -11.27 -6.91
CA ARG A 233 1.52 -10.73 -8.28
C ARG A 233 1.03 -11.77 -9.28
N GLY A 234 1.42 -13.02 -9.10
CA GLY A 234 0.98 -14.14 -9.95
C GLY A 234 -0.53 -14.33 -9.93
N ALA A 235 -1.15 -14.39 -8.76
CA ALA A 235 -2.60 -14.55 -8.62
C ALA A 235 -3.37 -13.38 -9.26
N ASN A 236 -2.94 -12.13 -8.98
CA ASN A 236 -3.57 -10.94 -9.55
C ASN A 236 -3.40 -10.86 -11.08
N LYS A 237 -2.19 -11.11 -11.60
CA LYS A 237 -1.92 -11.16 -13.04
C LYS A 237 -2.76 -12.23 -13.73
N GLN A 238 -2.86 -13.43 -13.14
CA GLN A 238 -3.68 -14.52 -13.67
C GLN A 238 -5.15 -14.11 -13.79
N LYS A 239 -5.72 -13.48 -12.75
CA LYS A 239 -7.10 -12.96 -12.78
C LYS A 239 -7.31 -11.91 -13.87
N HIS A 240 -6.35 -11.00 -14.03
CA HIS A 240 -6.40 -9.96 -15.06
C HIS A 240 -6.35 -10.52 -16.48
N VAL A 241 -5.39 -11.42 -16.74
CA VAL A 241 -5.24 -12.09 -18.04
C VAL A 241 -6.48 -12.90 -18.36
N PHE A 242 -7.03 -13.64 -17.40
CA PHE A 242 -8.26 -14.40 -17.59
C PHE A 242 -9.45 -13.51 -17.99
N LYS A 243 -9.62 -12.35 -17.35
CA LYS A 243 -10.69 -11.40 -17.71
C LYS A 243 -10.55 -10.83 -19.12
N LYS A 244 -9.33 -10.65 -19.62
CA LYS A 244 -9.06 -10.12 -20.97
C LYS A 244 -9.06 -11.20 -22.04
N SER A 245 -8.56 -12.38 -21.71
CA SER A 245 -8.36 -13.49 -22.63
C SER A 245 -8.72 -14.81 -21.93
N PRO A 246 -10.02 -15.16 -21.87
CA PRO A 246 -10.49 -16.32 -21.10
C PRO A 246 -9.94 -17.69 -21.57
N LYS A 247 -9.34 -17.76 -22.77
CA LYS A 247 -8.73 -18.97 -23.34
C LYS A 247 -7.22 -19.08 -23.09
N ALA A 248 -6.60 -18.07 -22.47
CA ALA A 248 -5.16 -18.07 -22.20
C ALA A 248 -4.79 -19.25 -21.28
N LEU A 249 -3.68 -19.92 -21.59
CA LEU A 249 -3.19 -21.05 -20.81
C LEU A 249 -2.74 -20.61 -19.42
N ILE A 250 -3.00 -21.46 -18.43
CA ILE A 250 -2.62 -21.28 -17.03
C ILE A 250 -1.69 -22.43 -16.67
N TRP A 251 -0.42 -22.10 -16.41
CA TRP A 251 0.65 -23.07 -16.16
C TRP A 251 0.70 -24.19 -17.22
N GLY A 252 0.60 -23.78 -18.50
CA GLY A 252 0.65 -24.68 -19.66
C GLY A 252 -0.63 -25.45 -19.95
N LYS A 253 -1.70 -25.31 -19.14
CA LYS A 253 -2.97 -26.04 -19.32
C LYS A 253 -4.14 -25.08 -19.61
N PRO A 254 -5.19 -25.54 -20.32
CA PRO A 254 -6.41 -24.75 -20.48
C PRO A 254 -7.04 -24.40 -19.12
N PRO A 255 -7.62 -23.20 -18.98
CA PRO A 255 -8.25 -22.77 -17.74
C PRO A 255 -9.47 -23.64 -17.43
N LYS A 256 -9.57 -24.11 -16.19
CA LYS A 256 -10.75 -24.81 -15.68
C LYS A 256 -11.67 -23.83 -14.98
N LEU A 257 -12.96 -23.87 -15.32
CA LEU A 257 -13.97 -22.94 -14.85
C LEU A 257 -15.17 -23.66 -14.23
N VAL A 258 -15.82 -22.98 -13.28
CA VAL A 258 -17.12 -23.35 -12.72
C VAL A 258 -18.17 -22.34 -13.18
N GLY A 259 -19.32 -22.84 -13.65
CA GLY A 259 -20.40 -22.03 -14.22
C GLY A 259 -19.96 -21.12 -15.38
N GLY A 260 -18.86 -21.47 -16.08
CA GLY A 260 -18.27 -20.68 -17.16
C GLY A 260 -17.67 -19.33 -16.74
N LYS A 261 -17.60 -19.02 -15.43
CA LYS A 261 -17.26 -17.67 -14.93
C LYS A 261 -16.13 -17.67 -13.90
N LEU A 262 -16.08 -18.65 -12.99
CA LEU A 262 -15.15 -18.67 -11.86
C LEU A 262 -13.99 -19.61 -12.11
N LEU A 263 -12.78 -19.18 -11.77
CA LEU A 263 -11.55 -19.88 -12.11
C LEU A 263 -11.14 -20.87 -11.01
N VAL A 264 -11.11 -22.17 -11.33
CA VAL A 264 -10.69 -23.25 -10.41
C VAL A 264 -9.34 -23.87 -10.79
N SER A 265 -8.44 -23.05 -11.37
CA SER A 265 -7.11 -23.48 -11.83
C SER A 265 -6.05 -22.42 -11.54
N GLY A 266 -4.77 -22.83 -11.51
CA GLY A 266 -3.66 -21.99 -11.05
C GLY A 266 -3.83 -21.55 -9.60
N TYR A 267 -3.47 -20.30 -9.27
CA TYR A 267 -3.57 -19.77 -7.90
C TYR A 267 -4.99 -19.84 -7.34
N TRP A 268 -5.99 -19.51 -8.17
CA TRP A 268 -7.41 -19.51 -7.80
C TRP A 268 -8.01 -20.91 -7.65
N GLY A 269 -7.30 -21.96 -8.11
CA GLY A 269 -7.64 -23.35 -7.82
C GLY A 269 -7.03 -23.90 -6.54
N ILE A 270 -6.03 -23.21 -5.96
CA ILE A 270 -5.36 -23.62 -4.72
C ILE A 270 -6.11 -23.07 -3.51
N ALA A 271 -6.41 -21.77 -3.53
CA ALA A 271 -7.20 -21.09 -2.52
C ALA A 271 -7.97 -19.92 -3.15
N ARG A 272 -9.16 -19.62 -2.63
CA ARG A 272 -10.03 -18.57 -3.18
C ARG A 272 -9.41 -17.18 -3.10
N HIS A 273 -8.52 -16.96 -2.13
CA HIS A 273 -7.78 -15.72 -1.89
C HIS A 273 -6.28 -15.96 -1.74
N CYS A 274 -5.69 -16.74 -2.66
CA CYS A 274 -4.24 -16.99 -2.67
C CYS A 274 -3.41 -15.68 -2.78
N ASN A 275 -3.95 -14.64 -3.42
CA ASN A 275 -3.33 -13.31 -3.44
C ASN A 275 -3.17 -12.70 -2.03
N TYR A 276 -4.09 -12.97 -1.10
CA TYR A 276 -3.99 -12.48 0.28
C TYR A 276 -2.89 -13.20 1.06
N LEU A 277 -2.68 -14.50 0.82
CA LEU A 277 -1.53 -15.22 1.36
C LEU A 277 -0.21 -14.58 0.93
N GLY A 278 -0.08 -14.25 -0.36
CA GLY A 278 1.09 -13.54 -0.88
C GLY A 278 1.34 -12.20 -0.19
N ASP A 279 0.28 -11.42 0.04
CA ASP A 279 0.34 -10.11 0.71
C ASP A 279 0.75 -10.24 2.19
N ILE A 280 0.26 -11.26 2.90
CA ILE A 280 0.65 -11.56 4.29
C ILE A 280 2.14 -11.92 4.37
N LEU A 281 2.64 -12.75 3.43
CA LEU A 281 4.06 -13.12 3.39
C LEU A 281 4.95 -11.90 3.12
N LEU A 282 4.53 -11.01 2.22
CA LEU A 282 5.22 -9.74 1.97
C LEU A 282 5.26 -8.88 3.24
N ALA A 283 4.12 -8.65 3.90
CA ALA A 283 4.08 -7.86 5.12
C ALA A 283 4.92 -8.44 6.26
N LEU A 284 4.94 -9.77 6.38
CA LEU A 284 5.80 -10.46 7.33
C LEU A 284 7.28 -10.22 7.02
N SER A 285 7.67 -10.31 5.74
CA SER A 285 9.06 -10.12 5.31
C SER A 285 9.60 -8.71 5.58
N PHE A 286 8.74 -7.70 5.67
CA PHE A 286 9.14 -6.34 6.06
C PHE A 286 9.51 -6.26 7.55
N SER A 287 8.92 -7.11 8.38
CA SER A 287 9.06 -7.06 9.85
C SER A 287 10.14 -8.01 10.36
N LEU A 288 10.41 -9.11 9.64
CA LEU A 288 11.47 -10.07 9.98
C LEU A 288 12.87 -9.45 10.15
N PRO A 289 13.29 -8.41 9.41
CA PRO A 289 14.58 -7.76 9.64
C PRO A 289 14.70 -7.08 11.01
N CYS A 290 13.59 -6.80 11.68
CA CYS A 290 13.61 -6.18 13.01
C CYS A 290 13.91 -7.17 14.15
N GLY A 291 14.09 -8.46 13.85
CA GLY A 291 14.31 -9.50 14.85
C GLY A 291 13.07 -9.75 15.71
N THR A 292 13.21 -10.56 16.76
CA THR A 292 12.08 -11.03 17.58
C THR A 292 12.04 -10.42 18.99
N SER A 293 12.87 -9.41 19.26
CA SER A 293 12.98 -8.79 20.58
C SER A 293 11.77 -7.95 20.98
N SER A 294 10.92 -7.57 20.02
CA SER A 294 9.73 -6.76 20.26
C SER A 294 8.61 -7.11 19.29
N VAL A 295 7.38 -6.99 19.76
CA VAL A 295 6.16 -7.17 18.95
C VAL A 295 5.82 -5.93 18.12
N ILE A 296 6.41 -4.76 18.44
CA ILE A 296 6.07 -3.48 17.79
C ILE A 296 6.27 -3.53 16.26
N PRO A 297 7.39 -4.03 15.70
CA PRO A 297 7.58 -4.13 14.26
C PRO A 297 6.56 -5.05 13.57
N TYR A 298 5.97 -6.00 14.31
CA TYR A 298 5.00 -6.95 13.80
C TYR A 298 3.55 -6.43 13.86
N PHE A 299 3.34 -5.18 14.28
CA PHE A 299 2.02 -4.55 14.25
C PHE A 299 1.43 -4.56 12.83
N TYR A 300 2.22 -4.18 11.81
CA TYR A 300 1.75 -4.12 10.42
C TYR A 300 1.26 -5.47 9.87
N PRO A 301 2.05 -6.57 9.88
CA PRO A 301 1.56 -7.86 9.40
C PRO A 301 0.40 -8.39 10.23
N THR A 302 0.35 -8.12 11.53
CA THR A 302 -0.78 -8.51 12.39
C THR A 302 -2.06 -7.79 12.01
N TYR A 303 -1.98 -6.46 11.84
CA TYR A 303 -3.08 -5.64 11.35
C TYR A 303 -3.57 -6.12 9.98
N LEU A 304 -2.63 -6.33 9.04
CA LEU A 304 -2.96 -6.76 7.68
C LEU A 304 -3.64 -8.13 7.68
N PHE A 305 -3.15 -9.07 8.49
CA PHE A 305 -3.78 -10.38 8.67
C PHE A 305 -5.25 -10.23 9.11
N ILE A 306 -5.53 -9.45 10.15
CA ILE A 306 -6.89 -9.20 10.63
C ILE A 306 -7.74 -8.55 9.51
N LEU A 307 -7.22 -7.51 8.87
CA LEU A 307 -7.90 -6.82 7.77
C LEU A 307 -8.27 -7.77 6.63
N LEU A 308 -7.36 -8.66 6.23
CA LEU A 308 -7.57 -9.59 5.14
C LEU A 308 -8.59 -10.69 5.48
N ILE A 309 -8.65 -11.13 6.74
CA ILE A 309 -9.70 -12.05 7.20
C ILE A 309 -11.08 -11.39 7.10
N TRP A 310 -11.22 -10.14 7.57
CA TRP A 310 -12.48 -9.40 7.43
C TRP A 310 -12.85 -9.14 5.97
N ARG A 311 -11.85 -8.78 5.16
CA ARG A 311 -12.01 -8.51 3.72
C ARG A 311 -12.44 -9.75 2.96
N GLU A 312 -11.83 -10.90 3.25
CA GLU A 312 -12.20 -12.19 2.69
C GLU A 312 -13.66 -12.53 2.99
N ARG A 313 -14.08 -12.48 4.25
CA ARG A 313 -15.47 -12.80 4.64
C ARG A 313 -16.50 -11.94 3.92
N ARG A 314 -16.20 -10.65 3.76
CA ARG A 314 -17.03 -9.71 3.02
C ARG A 314 -17.09 -10.05 1.52
N ASP A 315 -15.98 -10.44 0.92
CA ASP A 315 -15.93 -10.84 -0.50
C ASP A 315 -16.67 -12.17 -0.74
N GLU A 316 -16.54 -13.12 0.18
CA GLU A 316 -17.28 -14.39 0.16
C GLU A 316 -18.79 -14.17 0.21
N ALA A 317 -19.28 -13.33 1.12
CA ALA A 317 -20.71 -13.02 1.24
C ALA A 317 -21.25 -12.44 -0.07
N ARG A 318 -20.53 -11.48 -0.66
CA ARG A 318 -20.91 -10.85 -1.93
C ARG A 318 -20.86 -11.82 -3.10
N CYS A 319 -19.83 -12.66 -3.17
CA CYS A 319 -19.72 -13.66 -4.22
C CYS A 319 -20.83 -14.71 -4.11
N SER A 320 -21.22 -15.08 -2.89
CA SER A 320 -22.37 -15.96 -2.64
C SER A 320 -23.68 -15.35 -3.15
N GLU A 321 -23.96 -14.08 -2.82
CA GLU A 321 -25.15 -13.38 -3.31
C GLU A 321 -25.17 -13.24 -4.84
N LYS A 322 -24.00 -12.96 -5.43
CA LYS A 322 -23.86 -12.71 -6.87
C LYS A 322 -23.91 -13.97 -7.72
N TYR A 323 -23.24 -15.05 -7.30
CA TYR A 323 -23.08 -16.27 -8.10
C TYR A 323 -23.96 -17.43 -7.63
N LYS A 324 -24.60 -17.34 -6.45
CA LYS A 324 -25.58 -18.30 -5.94
C LYS A 324 -25.04 -19.74 -6.00
N GLU A 325 -25.73 -20.67 -6.67
CA GLU A 325 -25.32 -22.08 -6.72
C GLU A 325 -23.94 -22.31 -7.35
N ILE A 326 -23.53 -21.49 -8.32
CA ILE A 326 -22.19 -21.54 -8.92
C ILE A 326 -21.12 -21.28 -7.84
N TRP A 327 -21.42 -20.41 -6.86
CA TRP A 327 -20.51 -20.15 -5.74
C TRP A 327 -20.38 -21.37 -4.82
N VAL A 328 -21.49 -22.05 -4.54
CA VAL A 328 -21.48 -23.27 -3.71
C VAL A 328 -20.63 -24.36 -4.36
N GLU A 329 -20.76 -24.57 -5.67
CA GLU A 329 -19.93 -25.50 -6.42
C GLU A 329 -18.44 -25.08 -6.41
N TYR A 330 -18.17 -23.78 -6.60
CA TYR A 330 -16.82 -23.23 -6.52
C TYR A 330 -16.15 -23.49 -5.15
N CYS A 331 -16.87 -23.25 -4.06
CA CYS A 331 -16.39 -23.50 -2.70
C CYS A 331 -16.15 -24.98 -2.40
N LYS A 332 -16.88 -25.90 -3.05
CA LYS A 332 -16.61 -27.36 -2.93
C LYS A 332 -15.30 -27.73 -3.62
N LEU A 333 -15.00 -27.13 -4.78
CA LEU A 333 -13.80 -27.42 -5.56
C LEU A 333 -12.55 -26.75 -4.99
N VAL A 334 -12.69 -25.55 -4.43
CA VAL A 334 -11.61 -24.78 -3.82
C VAL A 334 -12.01 -24.46 -2.39
N PRO A 335 -11.87 -25.41 -1.44
CA PRO A 335 -12.39 -25.27 -0.07
C PRO A 335 -11.63 -24.25 0.78
N TRP A 336 -10.36 -24.01 0.46
CA TRP A 336 -9.48 -23.12 1.22
C TRP A 336 -9.68 -21.66 0.86
N ARG A 337 -9.77 -20.81 1.88
CA ARG A 337 -9.97 -19.36 1.76
C ARG A 337 -8.65 -18.67 1.45
N ILE A 338 -7.70 -18.71 2.39
CA ILE A 338 -6.42 -17.99 2.29
C ILE A 338 -5.26 -18.98 2.38
N PHE A 339 -5.26 -19.84 3.39
CA PHE A 339 -4.19 -20.79 3.71
C PHE A 339 -4.56 -22.18 3.23
N PRO A 340 -3.94 -22.68 2.15
CA PRO A 340 -4.22 -24.02 1.65
C PRO A 340 -4.02 -25.05 2.76
N TYR A 341 -4.95 -25.98 2.90
CA TYR A 341 -4.94 -27.05 3.90
C TYR A 341 -5.15 -26.63 5.36
N VAL A 342 -5.43 -25.35 5.64
CA VAL A 342 -5.62 -24.83 7.00
C VAL A 342 -6.91 -24.01 7.13
N TYR A 343 -7.08 -23.00 6.28
CA TYR A 343 -8.19 -22.03 6.32
C TYR A 343 -8.54 -21.52 4.93
#